data_AF-H6LH44-F1
#
_entry.id   AF-H6LH44-F1
#
_cell.length_a   1.000
_cell.length_b   1.000
_cell.length_c   1.000
_cell.angle_alpha   90.00
_cell.angle_beta   90.00
_cell.angle_gamma   90.00
#
_symmetry.space_group_name_H-M   'P 1'
#
loop_
_entity.id
_entity.type
_entity.pdbx_description
1 polymer ?
#
loop_
_entity_poly.entity_id
_entity_poly.type
_entity_poly.pdbx_seq_one_letter_code
_entity_poly.pdbx_strand_id
1 'polypeptide(L)'
;MKSKKTRSVAGHLVILILMLSMIFSTAVFAADVNDNDTSPENSIGVQYRGHVQNKGNIPLPDGSFITGPNELGTEGEGLRLEGLCLELTGDVPAGAAISYDVHVQNKGWMGAVENGAYAGTTDKSLRIEAIKINLIGLDGYDVYYRGHIQNKGDVPMIDDQWGWVKNGAELGSTGESLRLESIEVKIVKTVNYTALGDSIAYGMSAAPGYDYVDLFYNNLKDRPGNDDLALVNLGIPGYQSSNLLAQLQTDPTTIASIRDAKEITISIGGNNLLSPVIMTMAAAFNLDPTADTFAAELAAALADPGAQDIITAALPQLQTNLTAGTTEFATDWPQIIATIKTLAPQADIYVATLYDPINPQDPLYAVFEPFIQAINATIMTPNAGYNVADVYTAFNSYQGTDPLVNFSLFTGNLDPHPTTAGHALIYQTHLNAAPIIASEN
;
A
#
# COMPACT_ATOMS: atom_id res chain seq x y z
N MET A 1 0.97 29.78 -48.81
CA MET A 1 0.54 28.59 -48.03
C MET A 1 1.76 27.71 -47.79
N LYS A 2 2.33 27.70 -46.57
CA LYS A 2 3.35 26.71 -46.22
C LYS A 2 2.63 25.37 -46.00
N SER A 3 2.94 24.38 -46.83
CA SER A 3 2.54 22.98 -46.62
C SER A 3 2.97 22.57 -45.20
N LYS A 4 2.01 22.20 -44.35
CA LYS A 4 2.30 21.45 -43.12
C LYS A 4 2.84 20.10 -43.61
N LYS A 5 4.16 19.93 -43.65
CA LYS A 5 4.78 18.62 -43.87
C LYS A 5 4.35 17.73 -42.69
N THR A 6 3.52 16.73 -42.96
CA THR A 6 3.32 15.61 -42.05
C THR A 6 4.67 14.93 -41.84
N ARG A 7 5.15 14.86 -40.60
CA ARG A 7 6.39 14.16 -40.27
C ARG A 7 6.15 12.65 -40.43
N SER A 8 7.16 11.91 -40.89
CA SER A 8 7.12 10.45 -41.00
C SER A 8 6.99 9.80 -39.61
N VAL A 9 6.64 8.51 -39.56
CA VAL A 9 6.67 7.69 -38.33
C VAL A 9 8.05 7.78 -37.66
N ALA A 10 9.12 7.69 -38.45
CA ALA A 10 10.49 7.88 -37.96
C ALA A 10 10.70 9.25 -37.29
N GLY A 11 10.08 10.32 -37.82
CA GLY A 11 10.15 11.67 -37.26
C GLY A 11 9.37 11.87 -35.97
N HIS A 12 8.34 11.08 -35.74
CA HIS A 12 7.63 11.06 -34.46
C HIS A 12 8.37 10.18 -33.45
N LEU A 13 8.92 9.04 -33.89
CA LEU A 13 9.70 8.16 -33.03
C LEU A 13 10.90 8.89 -32.44
N VAL A 14 11.64 9.68 -33.23
CA VAL A 14 12.70 10.59 -32.74
C VAL A 14 12.26 11.31 -31.46
N ILE A 15 11.06 11.87 -31.45
CA ILE A 15 10.59 12.75 -30.39
C ILE A 15 10.17 11.94 -29.16
N LEU A 16 9.54 10.78 -29.35
CA LEU A 16 9.24 9.82 -28.27
C LEU A 16 10.53 9.33 -27.57
N ILE A 17 11.65 9.27 -28.29
CA ILE A 17 12.91 8.71 -27.78
C ILE A 17 13.67 9.71 -26.89
N LEU A 18 13.59 11.01 -27.19
CA LEU A 18 14.13 12.09 -26.34
C LEU A 18 13.59 12.00 -24.89
N MET A 19 12.36 11.50 -24.73
CA MET A 19 11.61 11.38 -23.48
C MET A 19 12.18 10.36 -22.49
N LEU A 20 12.61 9.20 -23.00
CA LEU A 20 12.86 8.02 -22.16
C LEU A 20 14.16 8.09 -21.35
N SER A 21 14.97 9.10 -21.61
CA SER A 21 16.31 9.27 -21.07
C SER A 21 16.37 10.06 -19.76
N MET A 22 15.22 10.55 -19.26
CA MET A 22 15.12 11.37 -18.04
C MET A 22 14.61 10.61 -16.80
N ILE A 23 14.41 9.29 -16.87
CA ILE A 23 13.57 8.58 -15.88
C ILE A 23 14.27 7.36 -15.27
N PHE A 24 15.51 7.45 -14.79
CA PHE A 24 16.04 6.39 -13.90
C PHE A 24 17.04 6.95 -12.88
N SER A 25 16.71 6.86 -11.59
CA SER A 25 17.70 6.96 -10.50
C SER A 25 17.52 5.76 -9.57
N THR A 26 18.64 5.12 -9.22
CA THR A 26 18.77 3.77 -8.65
C THR A 26 18.24 3.62 -7.21
N ALA A 27 17.59 2.48 -6.91
CA ALA A 27 17.25 2.05 -5.56
C ALA A 27 18.25 1.02 -4.98
N VAL A 28 18.37 0.99 -3.65
CA VAL A 28 19.32 0.23 -2.82
C VAL A 28 18.59 -0.90 -2.07
N PHE A 29 19.23 -2.08 -1.94
CA PHE A 29 18.72 -3.28 -1.25
C PHE A 29 19.04 -3.33 0.26
N ALA A 30 18.17 -3.97 1.07
CA ALA A 30 18.58 -4.61 2.32
C ALA A 30 17.63 -5.73 2.85
N ALA A 31 18.23 -6.91 3.02
CA ALA A 31 18.17 -7.96 4.06
C ALA A 31 16.86 -8.63 4.58
N ASP A 32 16.92 -9.98 4.53
CA ASP A 32 15.97 -11.05 4.91
C ASP A 32 15.43 -11.05 6.35
N VAL A 33 14.15 -11.44 6.48
CA VAL A 33 13.60 -12.18 7.64
C VAL A 33 12.52 -13.18 7.16
N ASN A 34 12.63 -14.44 7.60
CA ASN A 34 11.61 -15.49 7.46
C ASN A 34 10.58 -15.41 8.60
N ASP A 35 9.29 -15.61 8.33
CA ASP A 35 8.59 -16.86 8.68
C ASP A 35 7.16 -16.93 8.08
N ASN A 36 6.64 -18.15 8.02
CA ASN A 36 5.31 -18.54 7.54
C ASN A 36 4.26 -18.47 8.65
N ASP A 37 3.03 -18.03 8.34
CA ASP A 37 1.85 -18.61 9.00
C ASP A 37 0.56 -18.44 8.18
N THR A 38 -0.31 -19.45 8.25
CA THR A 38 -1.61 -19.55 7.57
C THR A 38 -2.70 -20.02 8.54
N SER A 39 -3.90 -19.43 8.42
CA SER A 39 -5.25 -19.81 8.91
C SER A 39 -5.76 -19.33 10.29
N PRO A 40 -7.09 -19.14 10.46
CA PRO A 40 -7.67 -18.06 11.30
C PRO A 40 -8.35 -18.50 12.62
N GLU A 41 -8.07 -19.68 13.19
CA GLU A 41 -8.71 -20.10 14.45
C GLU A 41 -7.93 -19.76 15.74
N ASN A 42 -6.79 -19.07 15.63
CA ASN A 42 -5.92 -18.77 16.77
C ASN A 42 -5.39 -17.32 16.77
N SER A 43 -6.20 -16.38 16.29
CA SER A 43 -5.83 -14.97 16.21
C SER A 43 -5.34 -14.43 17.56
N ILE A 44 -4.21 -13.71 17.54
CA ILE A 44 -3.61 -13.10 18.73
C ILE A 44 -4.65 -12.22 19.45
N GLY A 45 -4.85 -12.49 20.74
CA GLY A 45 -5.75 -11.78 21.62
C GLY A 45 -5.08 -11.32 22.90
N VAL A 46 -5.89 -10.85 23.85
CA VAL A 46 -5.45 -10.49 25.19
C VAL A 46 -6.47 -10.97 26.22
N GLN A 47 -5.97 -11.39 27.37
CA GLN A 47 -6.80 -11.64 28.54
C GLN A 47 -6.21 -10.98 29.77
N TYR A 48 -7.07 -10.67 30.73
CA TYR A 48 -6.69 -9.90 31.89
C TYR A 48 -7.53 -10.21 33.12
N ARG A 49 -6.94 -9.94 34.27
CA ARG A 49 -7.55 -10.06 35.60
C ARG A 49 -7.01 -8.97 36.49
N GLY A 50 -7.68 -8.67 37.60
CA GLY A 50 -7.26 -7.58 38.47
C GLY A 50 -7.84 -7.65 39.86
N HIS A 51 -7.47 -6.67 40.67
CA HIS A 51 -7.94 -6.49 42.02
C HIS A 51 -8.76 -5.21 42.12
N VAL A 52 -10.00 -5.34 42.57
CA VAL A 52 -10.93 -4.22 42.75
C VAL A 52 -11.21 -4.02 44.23
N GLN A 53 -11.21 -2.76 44.66
CA GLN A 53 -11.57 -2.38 46.02
C GLN A 53 -12.86 -3.07 46.48
N ASN A 54 -12.83 -3.68 47.67
CA ASN A 54 -13.95 -4.39 48.31
C ASN A 54 -14.49 -5.63 47.56
N LYS A 55 -14.05 -5.90 46.32
CA LYS A 55 -14.41 -7.11 45.56
C LYS A 55 -13.27 -8.15 45.56
N GLY A 56 -12.03 -7.72 45.78
CA GLY A 56 -10.86 -8.61 45.74
C GLY A 56 -10.43 -8.91 44.30
N ASN A 57 -9.84 -10.08 44.10
CA ASN A 57 -9.42 -10.53 42.77
C ASN A 57 -10.65 -10.88 41.91
N ILE A 58 -10.67 -10.36 40.69
CA ILE A 58 -11.69 -10.61 39.68
C ILE A 58 -11.03 -10.99 38.34
N PRO A 59 -11.67 -11.84 37.53
CA PRO A 59 -12.96 -12.50 37.76
C PRO A 59 -12.85 -13.67 38.75
N LEU A 60 -14.00 -14.14 39.25
CA LEU A 60 -14.09 -15.36 40.06
C LEU A 60 -14.35 -16.59 39.18
N PRO A 61 -13.86 -17.79 39.55
CA PRO A 61 -13.00 -18.07 40.71
C PRO A 61 -11.63 -17.39 40.61
N ASP A 62 -10.99 -17.14 41.75
CA ASP A 62 -9.69 -16.45 41.79
C ASP A 62 -8.67 -17.18 40.89
N GLY A 63 -7.93 -16.39 40.11
CA GLY A 63 -7.01 -16.87 39.08
C GLY A 63 -7.61 -16.97 37.67
N SER A 64 -8.94 -16.83 37.50
CA SER A 64 -9.56 -16.74 36.18
C SER A 64 -9.19 -15.45 35.44
N PHE A 65 -9.49 -15.41 34.13
CA PHE A 65 -9.24 -14.27 33.26
C PHE A 65 -10.51 -13.85 32.52
N ILE A 66 -10.61 -12.56 32.23
CA ILE A 66 -11.55 -11.97 31.29
C ILE A 66 -10.81 -11.85 29.94
N THR A 67 -11.44 -12.30 28.87
CA THR A 67 -10.90 -12.11 27.51
C THR A 67 -11.31 -10.75 26.98
N GLY A 68 -10.35 -10.01 26.42
CA GLY A 68 -10.62 -8.74 25.76
C GLY A 68 -11.57 -8.88 24.57
N PRO A 69 -12.41 -7.86 24.26
CA PRO A 69 -12.49 -6.54 24.89
C PRO A 69 -13.40 -6.45 26.12
N ASN A 70 -13.82 -7.55 26.76
CA ASN A 70 -14.80 -7.47 27.85
C ASN A 70 -14.27 -6.69 29.07
N GLU A 71 -15.11 -5.90 29.72
CA GLU A 71 -14.71 -5.03 30.83
C GLU A 71 -14.03 -5.77 31.99
N LEU A 72 -12.91 -5.22 32.50
CA LEU A 72 -12.35 -5.51 33.81
C LEU A 72 -12.47 -4.29 34.72
N GLY A 73 -13.25 -4.43 35.79
CA GLY A 73 -13.42 -3.39 36.79
C GLY A 73 -14.87 -3.21 37.18
N THR A 74 -15.25 -1.98 37.48
CA THR A 74 -16.58 -1.62 37.96
C THR A 74 -16.99 -0.22 37.48
N GLU A 75 -17.30 -0.07 36.20
CA GLU A 75 -17.87 1.16 35.66
C GLU A 75 -19.08 1.63 36.50
N GLY A 76 -19.03 2.87 36.96
CA GLY A 76 -20.16 3.54 37.64
C GLY A 76 -20.45 3.07 39.06
N GLU A 77 -19.82 2.01 39.57
CA GLU A 77 -19.99 1.58 40.97
C GLU A 77 -19.12 2.36 41.96
N GLY A 78 -18.17 3.14 41.46
CA GLY A 78 -17.29 3.96 42.28
C GLY A 78 -16.20 3.19 43.02
N LEU A 79 -15.90 1.95 42.63
CA LEU A 79 -14.78 1.16 43.16
C LEU A 79 -13.57 1.30 42.24
N ARG A 80 -12.37 1.33 42.84
CA ARG A 80 -11.09 1.48 42.11
C ARG A 80 -10.51 0.14 41.71
N LEU A 81 -9.83 0.12 40.56
CA LEU A 81 -8.78 -0.85 40.29
C LEU A 81 -7.55 -0.54 41.16
N GLU A 82 -6.97 -1.57 41.79
CA GLU A 82 -5.75 -1.46 42.60
C GLU A 82 -4.54 -2.14 41.96
N GLY A 83 -4.79 -3.13 41.10
CA GLY A 83 -3.77 -3.84 40.34
C GLY A 83 -4.38 -4.73 39.27
N LEU A 84 -3.58 -5.10 38.27
CA LEU A 84 -4.01 -5.94 37.16
C LEU A 84 -2.85 -6.75 36.54
N CYS A 85 -3.22 -7.80 35.80
CA CYS A 85 -2.35 -8.61 34.96
C CYS A 85 -2.96 -8.65 33.55
N LEU A 86 -2.15 -8.46 32.51
CA LEU A 86 -2.51 -8.68 31.11
C LEU A 86 -1.55 -9.70 30.51
N GLU A 87 -2.08 -10.60 29.70
CA GLU A 87 -1.30 -11.56 28.91
C GLU A 87 -1.89 -11.76 27.52
N LEU A 88 -1.02 -11.95 26.54
CA LEU A 88 -1.42 -12.28 25.17
C LEU A 88 -1.95 -13.71 25.10
N THR A 89 -2.88 -13.94 24.19
CA THR A 89 -3.47 -15.26 23.90
C THR A 89 -3.40 -15.56 22.40
N GLY A 90 -3.63 -16.82 22.00
CA GLY A 90 -3.55 -17.25 20.60
C GLY A 90 -2.13 -17.60 20.16
N ASP A 91 -1.86 -17.49 18.85
CA ASP A 91 -0.55 -17.78 18.24
C ASP A 91 0.43 -16.62 18.42
N VAL A 92 0.91 -16.45 19.65
CA VAL A 92 1.89 -15.42 20.01
C VAL A 92 3.29 -15.85 19.52
N PRO A 93 3.94 -15.11 18.61
CA PRO A 93 5.30 -15.41 18.14
C PRO A 93 6.33 -15.45 19.27
N ALA A 94 7.38 -16.25 19.11
CA ALA A 94 8.47 -16.28 20.08
C ALA A 94 9.14 -14.90 20.19
N GLY A 95 9.25 -14.38 21.40
CA GLY A 95 9.81 -13.04 21.66
C GLY A 95 8.79 -11.91 21.65
N ALA A 96 7.53 -12.19 21.31
CA ALA A 96 6.44 -11.24 21.46
C ALA A 96 5.98 -11.10 22.91
N ALA A 97 5.58 -9.88 23.30
CA ALA A 97 5.05 -9.59 24.62
C ALA A 97 4.05 -8.44 24.62
N ILE A 98 3.15 -8.44 25.62
CA ILE A 98 2.41 -7.25 26.05
C ILE A 98 3.12 -6.64 27.26
N SER A 99 3.46 -5.36 27.16
CA SER A 99 4.13 -4.58 28.20
C SER A 99 3.20 -3.49 28.71
N TYR A 100 3.09 -3.33 30.03
CA TYR A 100 2.21 -2.33 30.63
C TYR A 100 2.79 -1.75 31.91
N ASP A 101 2.55 -0.46 32.12
CA ASP A 101 2.93 0.28 33.31
C ASP A 101 1.69 0.97 33.88
N VAL A 102 1.59 1.06 35.20
CA VAL A 102 0.47 1.69 35.90
C VAL A 102 0.96 2.81 36.82
N HIS A 103 0.26 3.93 36.79
CA HIS A 103 0.46 5.03 37.73
C HIS A 103 -0.40 4.79 38.97
N VAL A 104 0.26 4.57 40.12
CA VAL A 104 -0.42 4.29 41.40
C VAL A 104 -0.41 5.52 42.29
N GLN A 105 -1.54 5.77 42.96
CA GLN A 105 -1.69 6.83 43.96
C GLN A 105 -0.50 6.87 44.94
N ASN A 106 0.04 8.08 45.14
CA ASN A 106 1.18 8.37 46.03
C ASN A 106 2.50 7.66 45.69
N LYS A 107 2.56 6.86 44.62
CA LYS A 107 3.77 6.15 44.19
C LYS A 107 4.29 6.62 42.84
N GLY A 108 3.39 7.01 41.94
CA GLY A 108 3.75 7.34 40.57
C GLY A 108 3.71 6.12 39.65
N TRP A 109 4.38 6.23 38.50
CA TRP A 109 4.62 5.11 37.59
C TRP A 109 5.47 4.04 38.27
N MET A 110 5.03 2.79 38.19
CA MET A 110 5.60 1.67 38.94
C MET A 110 6.71 0.95 38.17
N GLY A 111 6.88 1.27 36.88
CA GLY A 111 7.77 0.58 35.96
C GLY A 111 7.02 -0.50 35.19
N ALA A 112 7.35 -0.63 33.91
CA ALA A 112 6.68 -1.58 33.03
C ALA A 112 6.92 -3.03 33.47
N VAL A 113 5.85 -3.82 33.40
CA VAL A 113 5.86 -5.28 33.55
C VAL A 113 5.33 -5.91 32.27
N GLU A 114 5.60 -7.20 32.08
CA GLU A 114 5.28 -7.93 30.86
C GLU A 114 4.48 -9.21 31.17
N ASN A 115 3.65 -9.65 30.23
CA ASN A 115 3.09 -11.01 30.12
C ASN A 115 2.67 -11.66 31.46
N GLY A 116 1.50 -11.28 31.96
CA GLY A 116 0.87 -11.86 33.16
C GLY A 116 1.45 -11.39 34.49
N ALA A 117 2.57 -10.66 34.49
CA ALA A 117 3.16 -10.09 35.70
C ALA A 117 2.25 -9.04 36.37
N TYR A 118 2.18 -9.03 37.69
CA TYR A 118 1.24 -8.14 38.39
C TYR A 118 1.73 -6.69 38.40
N ALA A 119 0.90 -5.76 37.90
CA ALA A 119 1.11 -4.32 37.98
C ALA A 119 0.16 -3.69 39.01
N GLY A 120 0.68 -2.82 39.88
CA GLY A 120 -0.12 -2.10 40.89
C GLY A 120 0.19 -2.54 42.32
N THR A 121 -0.84 -2.55 43.17
CA THR A 121 -0.70 -2.96 44.58
C THR A 121 -1.86 -3.82 45.05
N THR A 122 -1.57 -4.78 45.93
CA THR A 122 -2.58 -5.57 46.65
C THR A 122 -2.53 -5.21 48.13
N ASP A 123 -3.69 -5.13 48.79
CA ASP A 123 -3.85 -4.87 50.23
C ASP A 123 -3.22 -3.55 50.73
N LYS A 124 -2.98 -2.60 49.84
CA LYS A 124 -2.47 -1.26 50.18
C LYS A 124 -3.54 -0.18 50.10
N SER A 125 -4.73 -0.51 49.58
CA SER A 125 -5.82 0.44 49.38
C SER A 125 -5.42 1.64 48.51
N LEU A 126 -4.53 1.43 47.53
CA LEU A 126 -4.08 2.46 46.60
C LEU A 126 -4.71 2.23 45.22
N ARG A 127 -5.25 3.29 44.61
CA ARG A 127 -5.83 3.24 43.26
C ARG A 127 -4.77 3.27 42.17
N ILE A 128 -5.08 2.61 41.06
CA ILE A 128 -4.54 2.96 39.74
C ILE A 128 -5.21 4.26 39.28
N GLU A 129 -4.41 5.20 38.78
CA GLU A 129 -4.85 6.49 38.23
C GLU A 129 -4.66 6.59 36.72
N ALA A 130 -3.68 5.84 36.18
CA ALA A 130 -3.40 5.77 34.74
C ALA A 130 -2.69 4.45 34.37
N ILE A 131 -2.73 4.10 33.09
CA ILE A 131 -2.06 2.95 32.49
C ILE A 131 -1.53 3.28 31.09
N LYS A 132 -0.42 2.65 30.71
CA LYS A 132 0.13 2.62 29.35
C LYS A 132 0.35 1.16 28.95
N ILE A 133 -0.01 0.78 27.73
CA ILE A 133 0.10 -0.60 27.23
C ILE A 133 0.75 -0.57 25.85
N ASN A 134 1.76 -1.40 25.64
CA ASN A 134 2.51 -1.56 24.39
C ASN A 134 2.60 -3.03 24.00
N LEU A 135 2.85 -3.28 22.71
CA LEU A 135 3.26 -4.57 22.20
C LEU A 135 4.76 -4.55 21.90
N ILE A 136 5.42 -5.69 22.12
CA ILE A 136 6.83 -5.93 21.81
C ILE A 136 6.85 -7.11 20.84
N GLY A 137 7.59 -7.02 19.74
CA GLY A 137 7.78 -8.14 18.81
C GLY A 137 6.50 -8.62 18.11
N LEU A 138 5.48 -7.76 18.02
CA LEU A 138 4.22 -8.00 17.29
C LEU A 138 4.01 -6.93 16.23
N ASP A 139 4.93 -6.87 15.28
CA ASP A 139 4.73 -6.06 14.08
C ASP A 139 3.47 -6.57 13.35
N GLY A 140 2.65 -5.65 12.85
CA GLY A 140 1.36 -6.01 12.24
C GLY A 140 0.18 -6.06 13.22
N TYR A 141 0.36 -5.64 14.49
CA TYR A 141 -0.70 -5.58 15.49
C TYR A 141 -0.64 -4.29 16.32
N ASP A 142 -1.81 -3.78 16.69
CA ASP A 142 -2.00 -2.67 17.63
C ASP A 142 -2.72 -3.14 18.90
N VAL A 143 -2.35 -2.54 20.04
CA VAL A 143 -3.10 -2.71 21.29
C VAL A 143 -3.95 -1.48 21.57
N TYR A 144 -5.25 -1.70 21.70
CA TYR A 144 -6.25 -0.69 21.99
C TYR A 144 -6.78 -0.85 23.40
N TYR A 145 -6.89 0.27 24.11
CA TYR A 145 -7.47 0.28 25.46
C TYR A 145 -8.24 1.55 25.76
N ARG A 146 -9.27 1.41 26.58
CA ARG A 146 -10.15 2.49 27.06
C ARG A 146 -10.64 2.15 28.46
N GLY A 147 -11.21 3.13 29.16
CA GLY A 147 -11.68 2.87 30.53
C GLY A 147 -12.54 3.98 31.10
N HIS A 148 -13.09 3.71 32.28
CA HIS A 148 -13.91 4.65 33.03
C HIS A 148 -13.10 5.28 34.16
N ILE A 149 -13.07 6.62 34.22
CA ILE A 149 -12.36 7.38 35.25
C ILE A 149 -13.36 8.12 36.12
N GLN A 150 -13.15 8.05 37.44
CA GLN A 150 -13.94 8.78 38.43
C GLN A 150 -14.17 10.25 38.01
N ASN A 151 -15.44 10.68 38.02
CA ASN A 151 -15.89 12.03 37.69
C ASN A 151 -15.62 12.52 36.24
N LYS A 152 -14.86 11.77 35.43
CA LYS A 152 -14.68 12.02 34.00
C LYS A 152 -15.59 11.15 33.14
N GLY A 153 -15.97 9.98 33.65
CA GLY A 153 -16.70 8.99 32.90
C GLY A 153 -15.78 8.22 31.95
N ASP A 154 -16.34 7.84 30.81
CA ASP A 154 -15.69 7.07 29.76
C ASP A 154 -14.63 7.88 29.02
N VAL A 155 -13.42 7.33 28.93
CA VAL A 155 -12.29 7.98 28.25
C VAL A 155 -11.51 7.01 27.37
N PRO A 156 -10.94 7.49 26.24
CA PRO A 156 -11.08 8.85 25.70
C PRO A 156 -12.44 9.07 25.02
N MET A 157 -12.87 10.33 24.92
CA MET A 157 -13.99 10.73 24.06
C MET A 157 -13.43 11.16 22.70
N ILE A 158 -13.87 10.51 21.61
CA ILE A 158 -13.50 10.83 20.22
C ILE A 158 -14.81 11.05 19.47
N ASP A 159 -15.01 12.24 18.89
CA ASP A 159 -16.23 12.62 18.18
C ASP A 159 -17.53 12.32 18.96
N ASP A 160 -17.55 12.69 20.24
CA ASP A 160 -18.65 12.44 21.19
C ASP A 160 -18.99 10.95 21.42
N GLN A 161 -18.08 10.04 21.07
CA GLN A 161 -18.19 8.60 21.31
C GLN A 161 -17.06 8.10 22.21
N TRP A 162 -17.32 7.01 22.94
CA TRP A 162 -16.31 6.34 23.75
C TRP A 162 -15.27 5.64 22.88
N GLY A 163 -14.16 6.35 22.64
CA GLY A 163 -13.06 5.95 21.79
C GLY A 163 -12.03 5.09 22.51
N TRP A 164 -10.86 4.96 21.87
CA TRP A 164 -9.75 4.16 22.37
C TRP A 164 -8.44 4.95 22.30
N VAL A 165 -7.56 4.76 23.29
CA VAL A 165 -6.14 5.06 23.12
C VAL A 165 -5.43 3.80 22.63
N LYS A 166 -4.20 3.95 22.10
CA LYS A 166 -3.39 2.82 21.63
C LYS A 166 -1.91 3.00 21.86
N ASN A 167 -1.16 1.90 21.82
CA ASN A 167 0.31 1.83 21.72
C ASN A 167 1.05 2.84 22.61
N GLY A 168 0.97 2.65 23.92
CA GLY A 168 1.73 3.42 24.91
C GLY A 168 1.14 4.79 25.24
N ALA A 169 0.09 5.22 24.55
CA ALA A 169 -0.65 6.42 24.90
C ALA A 169 -1.25 6.31 26.32
N GLU A 170 -1.28 7.39 27.07
CA GLU A 170 -1.77 7.33 28.44
C GLU A 170 -3.30 7.21 28.49
N LEU A 171 -3.81 6.17 29.15
CA LEU A 171 -5.20 6.10 29.58
C LEU A 171 -5.25 6.42 31.08
N GLY A 172 -5.78 7.57 31.47
CA GLY A 172 -5.79 7.92 32.88
C GLY A 172 -5.94 9.39 33.21
N SER A 173 -5.53 9.70 34.43
CA SER A 173 -5.69 11.02 35.06
C SER A 173 -4.48 11.35 35.94
N THR A 174 -3.28 11.09 35.43
CA THR A 174 -2.02 11.34 36.16
C THR A 174 -1.99 12.76 36.73
N GLY A 175 -1.80 12.86 38.04
CA GLY A 175 -1.74 14.15 38.75
C GLY A 175 -3.10 14.75 39.13
N GLU A 176 -4.22 14.18 38.70
CA GLU A 176 -5.57 14.68 39.02
C GLU A 176 -6.22 13.97 40.21
N SER A 177 -5.57 12.93 40.75
CA SER A 177 -6.07 12.16 41.89
C SER A 177 -7.39 11.43 41.67
N LEU A 178 -7.72 11.08 40.43
CA LEU A 178 -8.92 10.31 40.07
C LEU A 178 -8.56 8.83 39.86
N ARG A 179 -9.48 7.92 40.22
CA ARG A 179 -9.28 6.46 40.03
C ARG A 179 -9.70 6.02 38.64
N LEU A 180 -8.98 5.03 38.12
CA LEU A 180 -9.48 4.14 37.08
C LEU A 180 -10.43 3.12 37.74
N GLU A 181 -11.67 3.07 37.25
CA GLU A 181 -12.72 2.17 37.76
C GLU A 181 -12.82 0.90 36.92
N SER A 182 -12.64 1.02 35.60
CA SER A 182 -12.62 -0.11 34.68
C SER A 182 -11.75 0.12 33.46
N ILE A 183 -11.40 -0.98 32.79
CA ILE A 183 -10.61 -1.01 31.57
C ILE A 183 -11.14 -2.09 30.61
N GLU A 184 -11.11 -1.76 29.32
CA GLU A 184 -11.24 -2.73 28.23
C GLU A 184 -9.95 -2.70 27.40
N VAL A 185 -9.48 -3.87 26.97
CA VAL A 185 -8.28 -3.99 26.14
C VAL A 185 -8.53 -4.97 25.01
N LYS A 186 -8.09 -4.65 23.79
CA LYS A 186 -8.14 -5.55 22.64
C LYS A 186 -6.85 -5.47 21.82
N ILE A 187 -6.53 -6.58 21.17
CA ILE A 187 -5.50 -6.64 20.14
C ILE A 187 -6.20 -6.57 18.79
N VAL A 188 -5.70 -5.72 17.90
CA VAL A 188 -6.23 -5.55 16.54
C VAL A 188 -5.10 -5.81 15.56
N LYS A 189 -5.31 -6.71 14.60
CA LYS A 189 -4.37 -6.90 13.50
C LYS A 189 -4.41 -5.65 12.62
N THR A 190 -3.26 -5.01 12.42
CA THR A 190 -3.15 -3.91 11.45
C THR A 190 -3.17 -4.50 10.05
N VAL A 191 -3.85 -3.82 9.14
CA VAL A 191 -3.93 -4.24 7.74
C VAL A 191 -3.44 -3.13 6.85
N ASN A 192 -2.83 -3.51 5.73
CA ASN A 192 -2.30 -2.56 4.77
C ASN A 192 -3.18 -2.46 3.53
N TYR A 193 -3.24 -1.27 2.97
CA TYR A 193 -3.40 -1.09 1.54
C TYR A 193 -1.99 -1.01 0.92
N THR A 194 -1.64 -1.99 0.09
CA THR A 194 -0.35 -2.03 -0.60
C THR A 194 -0.50 -1.66 -2.07
N ALA A 195 0.15 -0.60 -2.53
CA ALA A 195 0.22 -0.27 -3.95
C ALA A 195 1.51 -0.81 -4.56
N LEU A 196 1.40 -1.58 -5.63
CA LEU A 196 2.51 -2.20 -6.36
C LEU A 196 2.59 -1.66 -7.79
N GLY A 197 3.80 -1.64 -8.35
CA GLY A 197 3.97 -1.41 -9.77
C GLY A 197 5.07 -0.43 -10.11
N ASP A 198 4.83 0.38 -11.13
CA ASP A 198 5.81 1.30 -11.70
C ASP A 198 5.58 2.77 -11.29
N SER A 199 5.93 3.72 -12.17
CA SER A 199 5.81 5.16 -11.93
C SER A 199 4.35 5.61 -11.75
N ILE A 200 3.39 4.88 -12.30
CA ILE A 200 1.97 5.19 -12.15
C ILE A 200 1.53 4.90 -10.72
N ALA A 201 1.89 3.73 -10.17
CA ALA A 201 1.66 3.38 -8.77
C ALA A 201 2.42 4.30 -7.82
N TYR A 202 3.63 4.73 -8.19
CA TYR A 202 4.38 5.73 -7.44
C TYR A 202 3.69 7.11 -7.36
N GLY A 203 2.76 7.42 -8.28
CA GLY A 203 2.06 8.72 -8.33
C GLY A 203 2.79 9.81 -9.11
N MET A 204 3.64 9.43 -10.08
CA MET A 204 4.42 10.40 -10.87
C MET A 204 3.53 11.39 -11.64
N SER A 205 3.91 12.66 -11.64
CA SER A 205 3.21 13.77 -12.31
C SER A 205 1.87 14.21 -11.69
N ALA A 206 1.42 13.58 -10.60
CA ALA A 206 0.34 14.10 -9.77
C ALA A 206 0.81 15.19 -8.79
N ALA A 207 -0.11 16.04 -8.35
CA ALA A 207 0.12 16.88 -7.18
C ALA A 207 0.19 16.00 -5.90
N PRO A 208 1.04 16.33 -4.90
CA PRO A 208 1.15 15.55 -3.67
C PRO A 208 -0.20 15.33 -2.98
N GLY A 209 -0.56 14.09 -2.65
CA GLY A 209 -1.86 13.75 -2.05
C GLY A 209 -3.01 13.56 -3.05
N TYR A 210 -2.76 13.71 -4.35
CA TYR A 210 -3.76 13.63 -5.42
C TYR A 210 -3.43 12.60 -6.51
N ASP A 211 -2.43 11.75 -6.30
CA ASP A 211 -2.29 10.55 -7.12
C ASP A 211 -3.39 9.53 -6.78
N TYR A 212 -3.52 8.50 -7.63
CA TYR A 212 -4.62 7.55 -7.48
C TYR A 212 -4.48 6.67 -6.23
N VAL A 213 -3.25 6.45 -5.76
CA VAL A 213 -2.97 5.62 -4.58
C VAL A 213 -3.42 6.38 -3.34
N ASP A 214 -3.02 7.64 -3.18
CA ASP A 214 -3.47 8.48 -2.07
C ASP A 214 -5.00 8.68 -2.07
N LEU A 215 -5.60 8.92 -3.23
CA LEU A 215 -7.05 9.08 -3.35
C LEU A 215 -7.80 7.77 -2.99
N PHE A 216 -7.31 6.62 -3.45
CA PHE A 216 -7.91 5.33 -3.14
C PHE A 216 -7.75 5.00 -1.65
N TYR A 217 -6.58 5.25 -1.06
CA TYR A 217 -6.33 5.09 0.36
C TYR A 217 -7.29 5.92 1.22
N ASN A 218 -7.44 7.22 0.91
CA ASN A 218 -8.35 8.09 1.64
C ASN A 218 -9.80 7.58 1.57
N ASN A 219 -10.24 7.09 0.40
CA ASN A 219 -11.55 6.47 0.28
C ASN A 219 -11.70 5.20 1.13
N LEU A 220 -10.67 4.36 1.16
CA LEU A 220 -10.67 3.13 1.96
C LEU A 220 -10.70 3.46 3.45
N LYS A 221 -9.90 4.42 3.90
CA LYS A 221 -9.78 4.82 5.31
C LYS A 221 -11.12 5.24 5.93
N ASP A 222 -12.00 5.85 5.13
CA ASP A 222 -13.32 6.29 5.56
C ASP A 222 -14.35 5.15 5.67
N ARG A 223 -14.00 3.92 5.25
CA ARG A 223 -14.91 2.76 5.33
C ARG A 223 -14.87 2.10 6.71
N PRO A 224 -16.02 1.66 7.25
CA PRO A 224 -16.06 0.92 8.51
C PRO A 224 -15.11 -0.30 8.50
N GLY A 225 -14.30 -0.45 9.55
CA GLY A 225 -13.33 -1.53 9.68
C GLY A 225 -11.98 -1.28 8.97
N ASN A 226 -11.70 -0.04 8.58
CA ASN A 226 -10.41 0.44 8.09
C ASN A 226 -9.78 1.51 8.99
N ASP A 227 -10.21 1.59 10.26
CA ASP A 227 -9.73 2.57 11.23
C ASP A 227 -8.19 2.53 11.37
N ASP A 228 -7.62 1.33 11.23
CA ASP A 228 -6.19 1.01 11.28
C ASP A 228 -5.54 0.68 9.93
N LEU A 229 -6.22 0.98 8.83
CA LEU A 229 -5.64 0.75 7.51
C LEU A 229 -4.42 1.67 7.33
N ALA A 230 -3.27 1.09 7.02
CA ALA A 230 -2.06 1.84 6.66
C ALA A 230 -1.81 1.76 5.14
N LEU A 231 -1.30 2.84 4.55
CA LEU A 231 -0.85 2.85 3.16
C LEU A 231 0.63 2.47 3.10
N VAL A 232 0.95 1.47 2.26
CA VAL A 232 2.32 1.13 1.87
C VAL A 232 2.43 1.23 0.35
N ASN A 233 3.04 2.31 -0.15
CA ASN A 233 3.28 2.48 -1.59
C ASN A 233 4.66 1.93 -1.96
N LEU A 234 4.67 0.85 -2.74
CA LEU A 234 5.87 0.15 -3.23
C LEU A 234 6.01 0.29 -4.76
N GLY A 235 5.34 1.27 -5.38
CA GLY A 235 5.54 1.60 -6.78
C GLY A 235 6.96 2.11 -7.03
N ILE A 236 7.66 1.56 -8.01
CA ILE A 236 9.04 1.94 -8.33
C ILE A 236 9.11 2.40 -9.80
N PRO A 237 9.37 3.69 -10.06
CA PRO A 237 9.49 4.21 -11.41
C PRO A 237 10.42 3.38 -12.29
N GLY A 238 9.93 3.04 -13.47
CA GLY A 238 10.70 2.30 -14.46
C GLY A 238 10.66 0.77 -14.33
N TYR A 239 10.01 0.21 -13.31
CA TYR A 239 9.83 -1.24 -13.18
C TYR A 239 9.07 -1.83 -14.36
N GLN A 240 9.61 -2.93 -14.89
CA GLN A 240 8.92 -3.87 -15.77
C GLN A 240 8.25 -4.97 -14.92
N SER A 241 7.37 -5.77 -15.54
CA SER A 241 6.74 -6.92 -14.88
C SER A 241 7.76 -7.89 -14.26
N SER A 242 8.89 -8.15 -14.93
CA SER A 242 9.96 -9.00 -14.38
C SER A 242 10.61 -8.43 -13.12
N ASN A 243 10.72 -7.09 -13.00
CA ASN A 243 11.22 -6.44 -11.80
C ASN A 243 10.24 -6.57 -10.63
N LEU A 244 8.94 -6.37 -10.87
CA LEU A 244 7.91 -6.55 -9.85
C LEU A 244 7.85 -8.02 -9.40
N LEU A 245 7.93 -8.98 -10.32
CA LEU A 245 7.97 -10.40 -9.98
C LEU A 245 9.17 -10.73 -9.08
N ALA A 246 10.37 -10.23 -9.43
CA ALA A 246 11.55 -10.40 -8.60
C ALA A 246 11.37 -9.75 -7.21
N GLN A 247 10.84 -8.53 -7.14
CA GLN A 247 10.54 -7.85 -5.87
C GLN A 247 9.61 -8.70 -4.98
N LEU A 248 8.52 -9.24 -5.54
CA LEU A 248 7.58 -10.10 -4.81
C LEU A 248 8.21 -11.42 -4.31
N GLN A 249 9.27 -11.88 -4.95
CA GLN A 249 9.95 -13.14 -4.61
C GLN A 249 11.14 -12.95 -3.67
N THR A 250 11.78 -11.77 -3.70
CA THR A 250 13.09 -11.58 -3.05
C THR A 250 13.16 -10.40 -2.09
N ASP A 251 12.22 -9.44 -2.13
CA ASP A 251 12.26 -8.29 -1.24
C ASP A 251 11.46 -8.54 0.05
N PRO A 252 12.10 -8.66 1.22
CA PRO A 252 11.43 -9.03 2.47
C PRO A 252 10.40 -7.99 2.92
N THR A 253 10.68 -6.70 2.67
CA THR A 253 9.76 -5.60 3.01
C THR A 253 8.48 -5.71 2.20
N THR A 254 8.60 -5.97 0.89
CA THR A 254 7.45 -6.21 0.00
C THR A 254 6.68 -7.45 0.44
N ILE A 255 7.37 -8.57 0.73
CA ILE A 255 6.73 -9.81 1.16
C ILE A 255 5.93 -9.60 2.46
N ALA A 256 6.51 -8.92 3.46
CA ALA A 256 5.83 -8.60 4.71
C ALA A 256 4.60 -7.69 4.47
N SER A 257 4.77 -6.62 3.69
CA SER A 257 3.67 -5.71 3.35
C SER A 257 2.50 -6.44 2.67
N ILE A 258 2.80 -7.38 1.77
CA ILE A 258 1.79 -8.15 1.06
C ILE A 258 1.07 -9.11 2.01
N ARG A 259 1.78 -9.81 2.90
CA ARG A 259 1.14 -10.71 3.88
C ARG A 259 0.11 -10.00 4.76
N ASP A 260 0.35 -8.74 5.09
CA ASP A 260 -0.56 -7.92 5.89
C ASP A 260 -1.55 -7.09 5.04
N ALA A 261 -1.50 -7.22 3.72
CA ALA A 261 -2.40 -6.51 2.85
C ALA A 261 -3.84 -7.01 3.01
N LYS A 262 -4.77 -6.07 3.15
CA LYS A 262 -6.21 -6.25 2.96
C LYS A 262 -6.61 -5.84 1.55
N GLU A 263 -5.96 -4.80 1.02
CA GLU A 263 -6.24 -4.21 -0.28
C GLU A 263 -4.91 -4.12 -1.06
N ILE A 264 -4.91 -4.49 -2.34
CA ILE A 264 -3.74 -4.37 -3.21
C ILE A 264 -4.14 -3.70 -4.52
N THR A 265 -3.42 -2.65 -4.93
CA THR A 265 -3.52 -2.12 -6.30
C THR A 265 -2.25 -2.41 -7.09
N ILE A 266 -2.38 -2.66 -8.39
CA ILE A 266 -1.25 -2.96 -9.28
C ILE A 266 -1.35 -2.14 -10.56
N SER A 267 -0.30 -1.38 -10.87
CA SER A 267 -0.11 -0.73 -12.17
C SER A 267 1.28 -1.03 -12.72
N ILE A 268 1.36 -1.95 -13.68
CA ILE A 268 2.62 -2.43 -14.24
C ILE A 268 2.43 -2.84 -15.70
N GLY A 269 3.48 -2.75 -16.50
CA GLY A 269 3.49 -3.23 -17.89
C GLY A 269 3.84 -2.15 -18.91
N GLY A 270 3.67 -0.86 -18.58
CA GLY A 270 4.05 0.23 -19.47
C GLY A 270 5.53 0.17 -19.84
N ASN A 271 6.40 -0.11 -18.86
CA ASN A 271 7.84 -0.21 -19.10
C ASN A 271 8.27 -1.43 -19.91
N ASN A 272 7.43 -2.48 -20.01
CA ASN A 272 7.68 -3.58 -20.94
C ASN A 272 7.59 -3.11 -22.40
N LEU A 273 6.96 -1.96 -22.67
CA LEU A 273 6.90 -1.33 -24.00
C LEU A 273 7.88 -0.16 -24.13
N LEU A 274 8.08 0.62 -23.07
CA LEU A 274 8.98 1.78 -23.10
C LEU A 274 10.46 1.39 -23.12
N SER A 275 10.89 0.39 -22.33
CA SER A 275 12.31 -0.03 -22.28
C SER A 275 12.82 -0.56 -23.63
N PRO A 276 12.05 -1.37 -24.39
CA PRO A 276 12.39 -1.72 -25.78
C PRO A 276 12.70 -0.53 -26.69
N VAL A 277 11.96 0.57 -26.56
CA VAL A 277 12.19 1.79 -27.37
C VAL A 277 13.56 2.37 -27.05
N ILE A 278 13.90 2.51 -25.75
CA ILE A 278 15.21 3.00 -25.29
C ILE A 278 16.33 2.15 -25.89
N MET A 279 16.26 0.85 -25.64
CA MET A 279 17.34 -0.08 -25.96
C MET A 279 17.56 -0.17 -27.47
N THR A 280 16.47 -0.17 -28.25
CA THR A 280 16.58 -0.21 -29.72
C THR A 280 17.28 1.05 -30.25
N MET A 281 17.01 2.20 -29.64
CA MET A 281 17.55 3.48 -30.12
C MET A 281 18.97 3.72 -29.65
N ALA A 282 19.27 3.36 -28.40
CA ALA A 282 20.64 3.31 -27.91
C ALA A 282 21.50 2.45 -28.84
N ALA A 283 21.03 1.26 -29.22
CA ALA A 283 21.72 0.40 -30.18
C ALA A 283 21.83 1.03 -31.57
N ALA A 284 20.75 1.62 -32.10
CA ALA A 284 20.72 2.21 -33.43
C ALA A 284 21.68 3.41 -33.58
N PHE A 285 21.83 4.20 -32.52
CA PHE A 285 22.73 5.35 -32.47
C PHE A 285 24.09 5.04 -31.81
N ASN A 286 24.34 3.78 -31.42
CA ASN A 286 25.54 3.33 -30.73
C ASN A 286 25.87 4.16 -29.47
N LEU A 287 24.87 4.30 -28.60
CA LEU A 287 24.91 5.00 -27.32
C LEU A 287 24.81 4.02 -26.15
N ASP A 288 25.31 4.42 -24.99
CA ASP A 288 25.17 3.69 -23.73
C ASP A 288 23.87 4.13 -23.01
N PRO A 289 22.84 3.28 -22.92
CA PRO A 289 21.57 3.63 -22.28
C PRO A 289 21.67 3.77 -20.75
N THR A 290 22.82 3.41 -20.15
CA THR A 290 23.04 3.50 -18.70
C THR A 290 23.83 4.74 -18.29
N ALA A 291 24.35 5.50 -19.26
CA ALA A 291 25.12 6.70 -18.97
C ALA A 291 24.20 7.86 -18.55
N ASP A 292 24.63 8.64 -17.54
CA ASP A 292 23.95 9.88 -17.14
C ASP A 292 23.82 10.89 -18.30
N THR A 293 24.70 10.78 -19.31
CA THR A 293 24.72 11.61 -20.52
C THR A 293 23.81 11.09 -21.64
N PHE A 294 23.24 9.89 -21.50
CA PHE A 294 22.45 9.23 -22.53
C PHE A 294 21.37 10.14 -23.12
N ALA A 295 20.67 10.89 -22.27
CA ALA A 295 19.66 11.85 -22.68
C ALA A 295 20.16 12.90 -23.65
N ALA A 296 21.27 13.54 -23.29
CA ALA A 296 21.86 14.61 -24.08
C ALA A 296 22.46 14.06 -25.38
N GLU A 297 23.10 12.89 -25.31
CA GLU A 297 23.72 12.24 -26.47
C GLU A 297 22.68 11.77 -27.49
N LEU A 298 21.61 11.14 -27.01
CA LEU A 298 20.49 10.73 -27.84
C LEU A 298 19.80 11.94 -28.45
N ALA A 299 19.62 13.02 -27.69
CA ALA A 299 19.06 14.25 -28.24
C ALA A 299 19.91 14.87 -29.34
N ALA A 300 21.24 14.88 -29.17
CA ALA A 300 22.16 15.31 -30.20
C ALA A 300 22.10 14.41 -31.44
N ALA A 301 22.08 13.09 -31.26
CA ALA A 301 22.02 12.12 -32.36
C ALA A 301 20.73 12.26 -33.17
N LEU A 302 19.62 12.52 -32.50
CA LEU A 302 18.30 12.69 -33.09
C LEU A 302 18.11 14.01 -33.84
N ALA A 303 18.94 15.03 -33.53
CA ALA A 303 18.96 16.29 -34.26
C ALA A 303 19.71 16.19 -35.61
N ASP A 304 20.45 15.10 -35.85
CA ASP A 304 21.15 14.87 -37.12
C ASP A 304 20.14 14.67 -38.27
N PRO A 305 20.32 15.34 -39.43
CA PRO A 305 19.48 15.12 -40.61
C PRO A 305 19.34 13.66 -41.06
N GLY A 306 20.32 12.81 -40.79
CA GLY A 306 20.33 11.38 -41.10
C GLY A 306 19.63 10.48 -40.07
N ALA A 307 19.21 11.03 -38.92
CA ALA A 307 18.55 10.26 -37.85
C ALA A 307 17.27 9.55 -38.33
N GLN A 308 16.56 10.14 -39.31
CA GLN A 308 15.35 9.55 -39.90
C GLN A 308 15.60 8.19 -40.55
N ASP A 309 16.72 8.06 -41.27
CA ASP A 309 17.04 6.83 -41.99
C ASP A 309 17.49 5.74 -41.01
N ILE A 310 18.28 6.12 -39.99
CA ILE A 310 18.70 5.23 -38.89
C ILE A 310 17.47 4.66 -38.17
N ILE A 311 16.52 5.53 -37.81
CA ILE A 311 15.30 5.11 -37.13
C ILE A 311 14.45 4.22 -38.02
N THR A 312 14.28 4.58 -39.29
CA THR A 312 13.52 3.76 -40.24
C THR A 312 14.12 2.36 -40.37
N ALA A 313 15.46 2.26 -40.40
CA ALA A 313 16.16 0.99 -40.41
C ALA A 313 16.01 0.18 -39.10
N ALA A 314 15.83 0.86 -37.97
CA ALA A 314 15.65 0.24 -36.65
C ALA A 314 14.20 -0.23 -36.38
N LEU A 315 13.20 0.21 -37.15
CA LEU A 315 11.78 -0.15 -36.94
C LEU A 315 11.51 -1.66 -36.87
N PRO A 316 12.10 -2.54 -37.72
CA PRO A 316 11.88 -3.99 -37.59
C PRO A 316 12.42 -4.57 -36.28
N GLN A 317 13.56 -4.05 -35.80
CA GLN A 317 14.13 -4.48 -34.51
C GLN A 317 13.28 -3.96 -33.35
N LEU A 318 12.78 -2.73 -33.45
CA LEU A 318 11.85 -2.19 -32.45
C LEU A 318 10.60 -3.06 -32.34
N GLN A 319 9.99 -3.43 -33.48
CA GLN A 319 8.84 -4.33 -33.50
C GLN A 319 9.14 -5.66 -32.79
N THR A 320 10.33 -6.23 -33.07
CA THR A 320 10.78 -7.48 -32.42
C THR A 320 10.92 -7.31 -30.90
N ASN A 321 11.50 -6.21 -30.45
CA ASN A 321 11.71 -5.94 -29.03
C ASN A 321 10.39 -5.64 -28.30
N LEU A 322 9.44 -4.95 -28.95
CA LEU A 322 8.09 -4.73 -28.41
C LEU A 322 7.33 -6.06 -28.27
N THR A 323 7.43 -6.95 -29.27
CA THR A 323 6.85 -8.31 -29.17
C THR A 323 7.47 -9.09 -28.01
N ALA A 324 8.79 -8.99 -27.81
CA ALA A 324 9.46 -9.63 -26.69
C ALA A 324 8.96 -9.08 -25.34
N GLY A 325 8.85 -7.77 -25.20
CA GLY A 325 8.31 -7.13 -23.99
C GLY A 325 6.86 -7.55 -23.67
N THR A 326 5.99 -7.63 -24.67
CA THR A 326 4.63 -8.16 -24.46
C THR A 326 4.61 -9.63 -24.07
N THR A 327 5.56 -10.43 -24.58
CA THR A 327 5.67 -11.86 -24.25
C THR A 327 6.19 -12.07 -22.83
N GLU A 328 7.15 -11.25 -22.40
CA GLU A 328 7.65 -11.21 -21.02
C GLU A 328 6.49 -10.88 -20.06
N PHE A 329 5.74 -9.81 -20.33
CA PHE A 329 4.58 -9.47 -19.51
C PHE A 329 3.57 -10.62 -19.41
N ALA A 330 3.25 -11.27 -20.53
CA ALA A 330 2.32 -12.40 -20.54
C ALA A 330 2.84 -13.63 -19.77
N THR A 331 4.16 -13.76 -19.62
CA THR A 331 4.81 -14.82 -18.85
C THR A 331 4.85 -14.52 -17.36
N ASP A 332 5.14 -13.28 -17.01
CA ASP A 332 5.34 -12.84 -15.62
C ASP A 332 4.01 -12.59 -14.91
N TRP A 333 3.02 -12.01 -15.60
CA TRP A 333 1.73 -11.64 -15.04
C TRP A 333 1.03 -12.76 -14.24
N PRO A 334 0.83 -13.98 -14.78
CA PRO A 334 0.22 -15.05 -13.99
C PRO A 334 1.06 -15.45 -12.76
N GLN A 335 2.38 -15.32 -12.80
CA GLN A 335 3.27 -15.62 -11.67
C GLN A 335 3.19 -14.54 -10.59
N ILE A 336 3.11 -13.26 -10.99
CA ILE A 336 2.88 -12.12 -10.08
C ILE A 336 1.59 -12.35 -9.30
N ILE A 337 0.49 -12.63 -10.01
CA ILE A 337 -0.82 -12.85 -9.38
C ILE A 337 -0.82 -14.09 -8.48
N ALA A 338 -0.21 -15.20 -8.92
CA ALA A 338 -0.10 -16.40 -8.11
C ALA A 338 0.73 -16.17 -6.84
N THR A 339 1.82 -15.42 -6.93
CA THR A 339 2.68 -15.08 -5.79
C THR A 339 1.91 -14.23 -4.77
N ILE A 340 1.23 -13.17 -5.23
CA ILE A 340 0.42 -12.31 -4.36
C ILE A 340 -0.67 -13.11 -3.66
N LYS A 341 -1.44 -13.94 -4.38
CA LYS A 341 -2.51 -14.75 -3.79
C LYS A 341 -2.01 -15.80 -2.81
N THR A 342 -0.78 -16.29 -2.99
CA THR A 342 -0.15 -17.22 -2.04
C THR A 342 0.24 -16.49 -0.76
N LEU A 343 0.80 -15.28 -0.87
CA LEU A 343 1.21 -14.48 0.28
C LEU A 343 0.02 -13.85 1.03
N ALA A 344 -1.04 -13.48 0.30
CA ALA A 344 -2.17 -12.71 0.82
C ALA A 344 -3.51 -13.25 0.28
N PRO A 345 -3.90 -14.49 0.62
CA PRO A 345 -5.15 -15.08 0.13
C PRO A 345 -6.41 -14.30 0.59
N GLN A 346 -6.28 -13.45 1.61
CA GLN A 346 -7.34 -12.60 2.12
C GLN A 346 -7.51 -11.26 1.37
N ALA A 347 -6.53 -10.85 0.56
CA ALA A 347 -6.49 -9.51 0.00
C ALA A 347 -7.39 -9.38 -1.22
N ASP A 348 -8.13 -8.27 -1.30
CA ASP A 348 -8.78 -7.86 -2.53
C ASP A 348 -7.74 -7.20 -3.46
N ILE A 349 -7.63 -7.71 -4.68
CA ILE A 349 -6.63 -7.28 -5.66
C ILE A 349 -7.31 -6.48 -6.77
N TYR A 350 -6.75 -5.31 -7.07
CA TYR A 350 -7.22 -4.38 -8.10
C TYR A 350 -6.11 -4.10 -9.10
N VAL A 351 -6.38 -4.24 -10.39
CA VAL A 351 -5.37 -4.12 -11.44
C VAL A 351 -5.80 -3.10 -12.48
N ALA A 352 -4.94 -2.14 -12.78
CA ALA A 352 -5.15 -1.17 -13.85
C ALA A 352 -4.73 -1.73 -15.21
N THR A 353 -5.58 -1.56 -16.22
CA THR A 353 -5.16 -1.72 -17.63
C THR A 353 -4.25 -0.56 -18.05
N LEU A 354 -3.42 -0.77 -19.06
CA LEU A 354 -2.59 0.27 -19.66
C LEU A 354 -3.44 1.18 -20.55
N TYR A 355 -3.35 2.49 -20.36
CA TYR A 355 -3.88 3.47 -21.32
C TYR A 355 -2.83 3.77 -22.41
N ASP A 356 -3.28 4.30 -23.55
CA ASP A 356 -2.36 4.84 -24.57
C ASP A 356 -2.22 6.36 -24.39
N PRO A 357 -1.04 6.89 -24.04
CA PRO A 357 -0.81 8.34 -23.96
C PRO A 357 -0.77 9.01 -25.34
N ILE A 358 -0.63 8.24 -26.42
CA ILE A 358 -0.45 8.76 -27.77
C ILE A 358 -1.81 9.17 -28.34
N ASN A 359 -1.88 10.38 -28.89
CA ASN A 359 -3.07 10.83 -29.59
C ASN A 359 -3.36 9.90 -30.80
N PRO A 360 -4.61 9.41 -31.01
CA PRO A 360 -4.93 8.51 -32.12
C PRO A 360 -4.72 9.07 -33.54
N GLN A 361 -4.54 10.39 -33.68
CA GLN A 361 -4.17 11.04 -34.94
C GLN A 361 -2.65 11.06 -35.17
N ASP A 362 -1.85 10.66 -34.19
CA ASP A 362 -0.41 10.47 -34.31
C ASP A 362 -0.09 9.11 -34.95
N PRO A 363 0.76 9.04 -35.98
CA PRO A 363 1.16 7.78 -36.60
C PRO A 363 1.79 6.76 -35.63
N LEU A 364 2.38 7.18 -34.51
CA LEU A 364 2.93 6.25 -33.51
C LEU A 364 1.85 5.47 -32.76
N TYR A 365 0.62 5.98 -32.69
CA TYR A 365 -0.49 5.27 -32.05
C TYR A 365 -0.62 3.86 -32.65
N ALA A 366 -0.65 3.76 -33.99
CA ALA A 366 -0.76 2.49 -34.68
C ALA A 366 0.43 1.54 -34.48
N VAL A 367 1.58 2.03 -33.98
CA VAL A 367 2.75 1.22 -33.67
C VAL A 367 2.62 0.58 -32.29
N PHE A 368 2.22 1.35 -31.27
CA PHE A 368 2.18 0.88 -29.88
C PHE A 368 0.86 0.23 -29.49
N GLU A 369 -0.25 0.70 -30.07
CA GLU A 369 -1.59 0.27 -29.70
C GLU A 369 -1.78 -1.27 -29.74
N PRO A 370 -1.31 -2.02 -30.76
CA PRO A 370 -1.45 -3.48 -30.75
C PRO A 370 -0.77 -4.16 -29.55
N PHE A 371 0.32 -3.58 -29.04
CA PHE A 371 1.06 -4.12 -27.89
C PHE A 371 0.40 -3.75 -26.55
N ILE A 372 -0.14 -2.53 -26.46
CA ILE A 372 -0.98 -2.10 -25.33
C ILE A 372 -2.21 -3.02 -25.23
N GLN A 373 -2.89 -3.28 -26.35
CA GLN A 373 -4.00 -4.22 -26.41
C GLN A 373 -3.60 -5.64 -25.99
N ALA A 374 -2.42 -6.12 -26.37
CA ALA A 374 -1.94 -7.45 -25.99
C ALA A 374 -1.71 -7.59 -24.48
N ILE A 375 -1.11 -6.56 -23.84
CA ILE A 375 -0.94 -6.52 -22.38
C ILE A 375 -2.31 -6.46 -21.69
N ASN A 376 -3.19 -5.57 -22.15
CA ASN A 376 -4.53 -5.43 -21.60
C ASN A 376 -5.36 -6.70 -21.73
N ALA A 377 -5.24 -7.43 -22.84
CA ALA A 377 -5.90 -8.72 -23.02
C ALA A 377 -5.41 -9.76 -21.99
N THR A 378 -4.13 -9.72 -21.61
CA THR A 378 -3.59 -10.57 -20.54
C THR A 378 -4.16 -10.17 -19.17
N ILE A 379 -4.21 -8.88 -18.87
CA ILE A 379 -4.82 -8.35 -17.64
C ILE A 379 -6.32 -8.69 -17.58
N MET A 380 -7.03 -8.63 -18.69
CA MET A 380 -8.48 -8.92 -18.76
C MET A 380 -8.81 -10.42 -18.80
N THR A 381 -7.87 -11.32 -18.47
CA THR A 381 -8.13 -12.76 -18.43
C THR A 381 -9.33 -13.08 -17.52
N PRO A 382 -10.39 -13.74 -18.02
CA PRO A 382 -11.55 -14.07 -17.20
C PRO A 382 -11.22 -15.01 -16.04
N ASN A 383 -11.93 -14.83 -14.92
CA ASN A 383 -11.80 -15.63 -13.70
C ASN A 383 -10.37 -15.67 -13.12
N ALA A 384 -9.55 -14.64 -13.42
CA ALA A 384 -8.20 -14.53 -12.90
C ALA A 384 -8.14 -14.18 -11.40
N GLY A 385 -9.30 -13.97 -10.76
CA GLY A 385 -9.46 -13.74 -9.32
C GLY A 385 -8.83 -12.45 -8.81
N TYR A 386 -8.99 -11.38 -9.60
CA TYR A 386 -8.75 -9.99 -9.22
C TYR A 386 -9.77 -9.10 -9.92
N ASN A 387 -9.93 -7.88 -9.42
CA ASN A 387 -10.78 -6.85 -10.00
C ASN A 387 -9.98 -6.03 -11.02
N VAL A 388 -10.57 -5.75 -12.18
CA VAL A 388 -9.93 -4.96 -13.24
C VAL A 388 -10.51 -3.55 -13.23
N ALA A 389 -9.63 -2.57 -13.04
CA ALA A 389 -9.87 -1.18 -13.33
C ALA A 389 -9.54 -0.94 -14.82
N ASP A 390 -10.57 -0.87 -15.67
CA ASP A 390 -10.40 -0.65 -17.11
C ASP A 390 -10.07 0.82 -17.45
N VAL A 391 -8.84 1.22 -17.10
CA VAL A 391 -8.30 2.56 -17.30
C VAL A 391 -8.19 2.89 -18.79
N TYR A 392 -7.83 1.91 -19.62
CA TYR A 392 -7.79 2.07 -21.09
C TYR A 392 -9.12 2.62 -21.63
N THR A 393 -10.24 1.96 -21.33
CA THR A 393 -11.56 2.41 -21.78
C THR A 393 -11.95 3.73 -21.14
N ALA A 394 -11.64 3.94 -19.85
CA ALA A 394 -11.94 5.19 -19.16
C ALA A 394 -11.24 6.39 -19.81
N PHE A 395 -9.96 6.26 -20.16
CA PHE A 395 -9.18 7.32 -20.81
C PHE A 395 -9.72 7.63 -22.21
N ASN A 396 -10.04 6.60 -22.99
CA ASN A 396 -10.57 6.76 -24.35
C ASN A 396 -11.98 7.34 -24.41
N SER A 397 -12.79 7.12 -23.36
CA SER A 397 -14.16 7.62 -23.28
C SER A 397 -14.29 8.95 -22.54
N TYR A 398 -13.19 9.49 -21.99
CA TYR A 398 -13.20 10.72 -21.22
C TYR A 398 -13.72 11.92 -22.03
N GLN A 399 -14.72 12.61 -21.49
CA GLN A 399 -15.36 13.78 -22.09
C GLN A 399 -15.07 15.09 -21.34
N GLY A 400 -14.22 15.06 -20.32
CA GLY A 400 -13.86 16.26 -19.56
C GLY A 400 -12.87 17.15 -20.32
N THR A 401 -12.58 18.31 -19.74
CA THR A 401 -11.74 19.34 -20.37
C THR A 401 -10.28 19.29 -19.94
N ASP A 402 -9.97 18.65 -18.81
CA ASP A 402 -8.61 18.60 -18.29
C ASP A 402 -7.82 17.50 -19.00
N PRO A 403 -6.58 17.77 -19.45
CA PRO A 403 -5.78 16.76 -20.12
C PRO A 403 -5.42 15.65 -19.12
N LEU A 404 -5.78 14.40 -19.44
CA LEU A 404 -5.46 13.24 -18.61
C LEU A 404 -3.98 12.86 -18.67
N VAL A 405 -3.33 13.14 -19.80
CA VAL A 405 -1.90 12.97 -20.04
C VAL A 405 -1.38 14.22 -20.74
N ASN A 406 -0.11 14.54 -20.57
CA ASN A 406 0.49 15.70 -21.21
C ASN A 406 1.42 15.29 -22.35
N PHE A 407 1.00 14.30 -23.13
CA PHE A 407 1.76 13.74 -24.23
C PHE A 407 1.20 14.20 -25.58
N SER A 408 2.01 14.92 -26.35
CA SER A 408 1.72 15.34 -27.71
C SER A 408 3.01 15.69 -28.45
N LEU A 409 3.33 14.88 -29.45
CA LEU A 409 4.46 15.12 -30.36
C LEU A 409 4.24 16.35 -31.25
N PHE A 410 2.99 16.79 -31.42
CA PHE A 410 2.64 17.99 -32.18
C PHE A 410 2.98 19.27 -31.42
N THR A 411 2.83 19.27 -30.10
CA THR A 411 3.14 20.43 -29.24
C THR A 411 4.53 20.32 -28.60
N GLY A 412 5.17 19.16 -28.69
CA GLY A 412 6.47 18.89 -28.07
C GLY A 412 6.37 18.64 -26.56
N ASN A 413 5.17 18.39 -26.04
CA ASN A 413 5.00 17.94 -24.67
C ASN A 413 5.09 16.42 -24.63
N LEU A 414 5.93 15.88 -23.77
CA LEU A 414 6.36 14.50 -23.87
C LEU A 414 6.19 13.75 -22.56
N ASP A 415 5.34 14.22 -21.64
CA ASP A 415 5.11 13.45 -20.42
C ASP A 415 3.99 12.42 -20.64
N PRO A 416 4.30 11.12 -20.69
CA PRO A 416 3.29 10.08 -20.88
C PRO A 416 2.54 9.77 -19.58
N HIS A 417 3.02 10.27 -18.44
CA HIS A 417 2.39 10.00 -17.15
C HIS A 417 1.03 10.71 -17.05
N PRO A 418 0.10 10.16 -16.26
CA PRO A 418 -1.16 10.81 -16.01
C PRO A 418 -0.91 12.12 -15.28
N THR A 419 -1.65 13.16 -15.65
CA THR A 419 -1.71 14.38 -14.85
C THR A 419 -2.48 14.10 -13.56
N THR A 420 -2.60 15.08 -12.66
CA THR A 420 -3.54 14.99 -11.53
C THR A 420 -4.96 14.62 -11.96
N ALA A 421 -5.44 15.10 -13.11
CA ALA A 421 -6.76 14.72 -13.65
C ALA A 421 -6.78 13.26 -14.15
N GLY A 422 -5.69 12.81 -14.76
CA GLY A 422 -5.47 11.41 -15.13
C GLY A 422 -5.50 10.47 -13.92
N HIS A 423 -4.75 10.80 -12.87
CA HIS A 423 -4.75 10.05 -11.61
C HIS A 423 -6.14 10.04 -10.94
N ALA A 424 -6.85 11.16 -10.95
CA ALA A 424 -8.23 11.21 -10.44
C ALA A 424 -9.15 10.25 -11.21
N LEU A 425 -9.01 10.16 -12.55
CA LEU A 425 -9.78 9.21 -13.35
C LEU A 425 -9.37 7.76 -13.06
N ILE A 426 -8.06 7.46 -12.93
CA ILE A 426 -7.57 6.13 -12.54
C ILE A 426 -8.19 5.71 -11.20
N TYR A 427 -8.22 6.61 -10.22
CA TYR A 427 -8.88 6.37 -8.93
C TYR A 427 -10.37 6.05 -9.10
N GLN A 428 -11.12 6.82 -9.88
CA GLN A 428 -12.53 6.55 -10.15
C GLN A 428 -12.74 5.18 -10.83
N THR A 429 -11.83 4.79 -11.72
CA THR A 429 -11.89 3.47 -12.35
C THR A 429 -11.64 2.35 -11.33
N HIS A 430 -10.73 2.55 -10.36
CA HIS A 430 -10.51 1.58 -9.27
C HIS A 430 -11.73 1.41 -8.37
N LEU A 431 -12.48 2.49 -8.08
CA LEU A 431 -13.73 2.39 -7.33
C LEU A 431 -14.80 1.52 -8.03
N ASN A 432 -14.74 1.44 -9.37
CA ASN A 432 -15.69 0.70 -10.20
C ASN A 432 -15.11 -0.63 -10.72
N ALA A 433 -13.92 -1.01 -10.26
CA ALA A 433 -13.25 -2.21 -10.72
C ALA A 433 -14.06 -3.47 -10.35
N ALA A 434 -14.08 -4.43 -11.27
CA ALA A 434 -14.88 -5.65 -11.13
C ALA A 434 -14.12 -6.86 -11.70
N PRO A 435 -14.44 -8.08 -11.26
CA PRO A 435 -13.83 -9.27 -11.85
C PRO A 435 -14.32 -9.45 -13.30
N ILE A 436 -13.43 -9.87 -14.18
CA ILE A 436 -13.83 -10.30 -15.53
C ILE A 436 -14.38 -11.72 -15.43
N ILE A 437 -15.67 -11.89 -15.75
CA ILE A 437 -16.35 -13.19 -15.70
C ILE A 437 -16.44 -13.75 -17.12
N ALA A 438 -16.13 -15.03 -17.30
CA ALA A 438 -16.33 -15.70 -18.58
C ALA A 438 -17.84 -15.74 -18.88
N SER A 439 -18.25 -15.35 -20.10
CA SER A 439 -19.65 -15.49 -20.51
C SER A 439 -20.06 -16.96 -20.44
N GLU A 440 -21.11 -17.28 -19.67
CA GLU A 440 -21.77 -18.58 -19.76
C GLU A 440 -22.33 -18.73 -21.17
N ASN A 441 -21.78 -19.68 -21.94
CA ASN A 441 -22.29 -20.06 -23.26
C ASN A 441 -23.30 -21.19 -23.14
#